data_AF-A0A151JQV3-F1
#
_entry.id   AF-A0A151JQV3-F1
#
_cell.length_a   1.000
_cell.length_b   1.000
_cell.length_c   1.000
_cell.angle_alpha   90.00
_cell.angle_beta   90.00
_cell.angle_gamma   90.00
#
_symmetry.space_group_name_H-M   'P 1'
#
loop_
_entity.id
_entity.type
_entity.pdbx_description
1 polymer ?
#
loop_
_entity_poly.entity_id
_entity_poly.type
_entity_poly.pdbx_seq_one_letter_code
_entity_poly.pdbx_strand_id
1 'polypeptide(L)'
;MAHLLKNLTNSIWHAFHALQADATNTVAKSKLKVLTANIGTLIDLYGVEKGLEHYRSTPSLTFDQYIYYLQKEVFSSITDATSVQTLKTMEEGVDEICWLVCKKIYLERSHSVFDDHSVYQLFRIYCLLAETDSDATDSYLVIMHGDEVARIASHLVMSLGLQWDAADFSALSAAIGTFRFPTFLAVLESKYSGGNTLDIMALSEAIDDLYQIYIENVVKKGYLMKKGFLLPTLRYFWFVLRPGELTYYKDPQQKEPSGLILLNANCWADTVTNGGKPDRRFVLSTPVHRCIELMVEDHKGRLQWLAALQTAIQHSNEKIGYQRSLANQRRSLRQAVKQEKEETKLELQHERQARIAAEIQARKLETLSKEEGAKVQQLEDVKQKLELLLQEEKQALRDEEIVRSLQARVLREEWEKREQLERLQQEQQELLEMEKMKRMEFEQMQKKNEQQLQDAELRLQHLEAEREHLDTELRAAREKVKRAEETQFLLEAQIITRPLRGSERIRRTQSFIPTTKERPLSIEKIDSRPMTMQKNI
;
A
#
# COMPACT_ATOMS: atom_id res chain seq x y z
N MET A 1 47.24 -25.53 -11.51
CA MET A 1 47.73 -25.50 -12.92
C MET A 1 46.95 -24.53 -13.83
N ALA A 2 47.20 -23.21 -13.74
CA ALA A 2 46.76 -22.22 -14.75
C ALA A 2 47.55 -20.88 -14.73
N HIS A 3 48.46 -20.69 -13.76
CA HIS A 3 48.98 -19.38 -13.40
C HIS A 3 49.93 -18.78 -14.45
N LEU A 4 50.88 -19.55 -15.00
CA LEU A 4 51.85 -19.02 -15.97
C LEU A 4 51.17 -18.47 -17.23
N LEU A 5 50.26 -19.25 -17.86
CA LEU A 5 49.52 -18.76 -19.02
C LEU A 5 48.65 -17.54 -18.67
N LYS A 6 47.99 -17.52 -17.50
CA LYS A 6 47.23 -16.35 -17.02
C LYS A 6 48.10 -15.11 -16.82
N ASN A 7 49.33 -15.28 -16.31
CA ASN A 7 50.30 -14.19 -16.13
C ASN A 7 50.74 -13.60 -17.48
N LEU A 8 50.92 -14.47 -18.48
CA LEU A 8 51.37 -14.16 -19.84
C LEU A 8 50.26 -13.77 -20.82
N THR A 9 48.97 -13.90 -20.44
CA THR A 9 47.87 -13.68 -21.40
C THR A 9 47.87 -12.26 -21.97
N ASN A 10 48.26 -11.26 -21.15
CA ASN A 10 48.37 -9.87 -21.59
C ASN A 10 49.48 -9.67 -22.63
N SER A 11 50.69 -10.19 -22.41
CA SER A 11 51.80 -10.05 -23.36
C SER A 11 51.56 -10.85 -24.65
N ILE A 12 50.99 -12.06 -24.54
CA ILE A 12 50.54 -12.86 -25.69
C ILE A 12 49.44 -12.12 -26.48
N TRP A 13 48.53 -11.39 -25.82
CA TRP A 13 47.55 -10.54 -26.52
C TRP A 13 48.21 -9.41 -27.31
N HIS A 14 49.19 -8.70 -26.73
CA HIS A 14 49.93 -7.66 -27.46
C HIS A 14 50.67 -8.22 -28.69
N ALA A 15 51.24 -9.43 -28.60
CA ALA A 15 51.84 -10.12 -29.74
C ALA A 15 50.81 -10.56 -30.79
N PHE A 16 49.66 -11.09 -30.36
CA PHE A 16 48.56 -11.48 -31.24
C PHE A 16 47.97 -10.28 -32.00
N HIS A 17 47.68 -9.20 -31.29
CA HIS A 17 47.20 -7.93 -31.86
C HIS A 17 48.20 -7.36 -32.87
N ALA A 18 49.51 -7.47 -32.63
CA ALA A 18 50.54 -7.04 -33.58
C ALA A 18 50.62 -7.91 -34.86
N LEU A 19 50.11 -9.13 -34.83
CA LEU A 19 50.01 -10.01 -36.00
C LEU A 19 48.67 -9.87 -36.73
N GLN A 20 47.67 -9.19 -36.17
CA GLN A 20 46.38 -8.93 -36.80
C GLN A 20 46.57 -8.07 -38.07
N ALA A 21 45.90 -8.44 -39.17
CA ALA A 21 46.00 -7.72 -40.44
C ALA A 21 44.81 -6.77 -40.68
N ASP A 22 43.62 -7.20 -40.26
CA ASP A 22 42.34 -6.58 -40.56
C ASP A 22 41.54 -6.33 -39.27
N ALA A 23 40.47 -5.53 -39.34
CA ALA A 23 39.59 -5.23 -38.21
C ALA A 23 38.69 -6.41 -37.75
N THR A 24 39.03 -7.65 -38.09
CA THR A 24 38.18 -8.85 -37.91
C THR A 24 38.42 -9.61 -36.59
N ASN A 25 39.25 -9.09 -35.70
CA ASN A 25 39.64 -9.70 -34.42
C ASN A 25 40.17 -11.15 -34.53
N THR A 26 40.74 -11.50 -35.69
CA THR A 26 41.38 -12.80 -35.94
C THR A 26 42.78 -12.65 -36.54
N VAL A 27 43.62 -13.66 -36.32
CA VAL A 27 44.97 -13.75 -36.90
C VAL A 27 45.08 -15.04 -37.71
N ALA A 28 45.66 -14.95 -38.91
CA ALA A 28 45.91 -16.11 -39.77
C ALA A 28 46.87 -17.11 -39.10
N LYS A 29 46.56 -18.41 -39.16
CA LYS A 29 47.36 -19.50 -38.56
C LYS A 29 48.84 -19.43 -38.96
N SER A 30 49.13 -19.07 -40.20
CA SER A 30 50.50 -18.92 -40.73
C SER A 30 51.36 -17.92 -39.95
N LYS A 31 50.79 -16.82 -39.44
CA LYS A 31 51.49 -15.87 -38.56
C LYS A 31 51.67 -16.43 -37.15
N LEU A 32 50.63 -17.05 -36.60
CA LEU A 32 50.64 -17.64 -35.25
C LEU A 32 51.65 -18.79 -35.10
N LYS A 33 51.97 -19.50 -36.20
CA LYS A 33 52.98 -20.56 -36.20
C LYS A 33 54.35 -20.11 -35.69
N VAL A 34 54.83 -18.94 -36.10
CA VAL A 34 56.16 -18.45 -35.70
C VAL A 34 56.20 -18.13 -34.20
N LEU A 35 55.18 -17.42 -33.69
CA LEU A 35 55.03 -17.13 -32.26
C LEU A 35 54.95 -18.43 -31.43
N THR A 36 54.18 -19.41 -31.92
CA THR A 36 53.97 -20.69 -31.23
C THR A 36 55.21 -21.58 -31.25
N ALA A 37 55.99 -21.59 -32.33
CA ALA A 37 57.26 -22.31 -32.41
C ALA A 37 58.30 -21.74 -31.44
N ASN A 38 58.37 -20.40 -31.31
CA ASN A 38 59.28 -19.74 -30.38
C ASN A 38 58.90 -20.04 -28.92
N ILE A 39 57.61 -19.90 -28.55
CA ILE A 39 57.11 -20.22 -27.20
C ILE A 39 57.29 -21.72 -26.89
N GLY A 40 57.01 -22.60 -27.85
CA GLY A 40 57.23 -24.05 -27.70
C GLY A 40 58.70 -24.38 -27.46
N THR A 41 59.61 -23.82 -28.25
CA THR A 41 61.07 -24.03 -28.11
C THR A 41 61.60 -23.59 -26.74
N LEU A 42 61.05 -22.51 -26.15
CA LEU A 42 61.40 -22.05 -24.81
C LEU A 42 60.92 -22.99 -23.68
N ILE A 43 59.95 -23.87 -23.97
CA ILE A 43 59.34 -24.83 -23.04
C ILE A 43 59.75 -26.28 -23.42
N ASP A 44 60.81 -26.44 -24.23
CA ASP A 44 61.32 -27.72 -24.77
C ASP A 44 60.28 -28.54 -25.58
N LEU A 45 59.29 -27.87 -26.16
CA LEU A 45 58.22 -28.46 -26.99
C LEU A 45 58.38 -28.11 -28.48
N TYR A 46 58.87 -29.06 -29.26
CA TYR A 46 59.13 -28.90 -30.69
C TYR A 46 57.98 -29.40 -31.57
N GLY A 47 57.65 -28.66 -32.63
CA GLY A 47 56.64 -29.07 -33.62
C GLY A 47 55.19 -28.73 -33.26
N VAL A 48 54.95 -28.13 -32.09
CA VAL A 48 53.61 -27.68 -31.65
C VAL A 48 52.97 -26.70 -32.64
N GLU A 49 53.75 -25.91 -33.38
CA GLU A 49 53.25 -25.03 -34.43
C GLU A 49 52.54 -25.77 -35.58
N LYS A 50 52.82 -27.06 -35.78
CA LYS A 50 52.17 -27.86 -36.83
C LYS A 50 50.73 -28.19 -36.48
N GLY A 51 50.43 -28.39 -35.19
CA GLY A 51 49.07 -28.70 -34.72
C GLY A 51 48.07 -27.56 -34.97
N LEU A 52 48.54 -26.30 -35.06
CA LEU A 52 47.71 -25.16 -35.47
C LEU A 52 47.06 -25.33 -36.84
N GLU A 53 47.66 -26.11 -37.76
CA GLU A 53 47.05 -26.34 -39.08
C GLU A 53 45.70 -27.05 -38.93
N HIS A 54 45.68 -28.12 -38.13
CA HIS A 54 44.51 -28.98 -37.90
C HIS A 54 43.57 -28.45 -36.81
N TYR A 55 44.02 -27.53 -35.95
CA TYR A 55 43.18 -26.92 -34.93
C TYR A 55 42.14 -25.97 -35.54
N ARG A 56 40.86 -26.38 -35.51
CA ARG A 56 39.70 -25.75 -36.17
C ARG A 56 39.79 -25.74 -37.70
N SER A 57 38.64 -25.79 -38.38
CA SER A 57 38.57 -25.77 -39.85
C SER A 57 38.75 -24.37 -40.47
N THR A 58 38.99 -23.34 -39.66
CA THR A 58 39.17 -21.94 -40.11
C THR A 58 40.63 -21.65 -40.49
N PRO A 59 40.90 -20.70 -41.41
CA PRO A 59 42.27 -20.28 -41.75
C PRO A 59 42.87 -19.27 -40.74
N SER A 60 42.01 -18.58 -40.00
CA SER A 60 42.37 -17.70 -38.88
C SER A 60 41.75 -18.18 -37.57
N LEU A 61 42.26 -17.67 -36.45
CA LEU A 61 41.77 -17.95 -35.09
C LEU A 61 41.45 -16.62 -34.38
N THR A 62 40.46 -16.61 -33.49
CA THR A 62 40.28 -15.54 -32.50
C THR A 62 41.32 -15.67 -31.37
N PHE A 63 41.44 -14.64 -30.52
CA PHE A 63 42.38 -14.69 -29.39
C PHE A 63 42.09 -15.84 -28.43
N ASP A 64 40.83 -16.05 -28.04
CA ASP A 64 40.45 -17.11 -27.10
C ASP A 64 40.68 -18.52 -27.67
N GLN A 65 40.50 -18.68 -28.98
CA GLN A 65 40.83 -19.92 -29.69
C GLN A 65 42.34 -20.19 -29.65
N TYR A 66 43.16 -19.14 -29.79
CA TYR A 66 44.62 -19.27 -29.71
C TYR A 66 45.12 -19.51 -28.28
N ILE A 67 44.58 -18.81 -27.27
CA ILE A 67 44.90 -19.06 -25.86
C ILE A 67 44.46 -20.45 -25.43
N TYR A 68 43.30 -20.94 -25.85
CA TYR A 68 42.87 -22.32 -25.62
C TYR A 68 43.85 -23.32 -26.26
N TYR A 69 44.32 -23.06 -27.48
CA TYR A 69 45.31 -23.90 -28.15
C TYR A 69 46.61 -23.98 -27.33
N LEU A 70 47.17 -22.82 -26.94
CA LEU A 70 48.36 -22.75 -26.10
C LEU A 70 48.15 -23.48 -24.76
N GLN A 71 46.98 -23.34 -24.12
CA GLN A 71 46.67 -24.03 -22.86
C GLN A 71 46.69 -25.56 -22.98
N LYS A 72 46.31 -26.11 -24.13
CA LYS A 72 46.19 -27.57 -24.35
C LYS A 72 47.45 -28.21 -24.93
N GLU A 73 48.13 -27.54 -25.86
CA GLU A 73 49.24 -28.14 -26.61
C GLU A 73 50.63 -27.63 -26.18
N VAL A 74 50.71 -26.52 -25.43
CA VAL A 74 52.00 -25.87 -25.07
C VAL A 74 52.19 -25.76 -23.56
N PHE A 75 51.21 -25.27 -22.81
CA PHE A 75 51.30 -25.07 -21.37
C PHE A 75 50.77 -26.26 -20.54
N SER A 76 50.37 -27.36 -21.18
CA SER A 76 49.79 -28.55 -20.53
C SER A 76 50.80 -29.46 -19.84
N SER A 77 52.08 -29.37 -20.21
CA SER A 77 53.22 -30.04 -19.55
C SER A 77 53.56 -29.45 -18.18
N ILE A 78 53.10 -28.23 -17.88
CA ILE A 78 53.50 -27.46 -16.70
C ILE A 78 52.58 -27.81 -15.52
N THR A 79 53.16 -28.50 -14.53
CA THR A 79 52.43 -29.05 -13.39
C THR A 79 52.69 -28.25 -12.11
N ASP A 80 51.92 -28.52 -11.06
CA ASP A 80 52.12 -27.93 -9.73
C ASP A 80 53.44 -28.36 -9.03
N ALA A 81 54.26 -29.19 -9.68
CA ALA A 81 55.62 -29.58 -9.28
C ALA A 81 56.75 -28.81 -10.00
N THR A 82 56.44 -28.01 -11.04
CA THR A 82 57.43 -27.16 -11.72
C THR A 82 57.95 -26.08 -10.76
N SER A 83 59.29 -25.88 -10.72
CA SER A 83 59.90 -24.96 -9.74
C SER A 83 59.53 -23.49 -10.00
N VAL A 84 59.38 -22.70 -8.94
CA VAL A 84 59.07 -21.25 -9.04
C VAL A 84 60.12 -20.50 -9.88
N GLN A 85 61.40 -20.89 -9.81
CA GLN A 85 62.44 -20.27 -10.61
C GLN A 85 62.31 -20.63 -12.10
N THR A 86 61.97 -21.87 -12.42
CA THR A 86 61.67 -22.29 -13.80
C THR A 86 60.49 -21.50 -14.37
N LEU A 87 59.43 -21.32 -13.57
CA LEU A 87 58.25 -20.53 -13.97
C LEU A 87 58.60 -19.06 -14.23
N LYS A 88 59.47 -18.43 -13.41
CA LYS A 88 59.95 -17.06 -13.65
C LYS A 88 60.69 -16.93 -14.98
N THR A 89 61.66 -17.81 -15.24
CA THR A 89 62.46 -17.78 -16.49
C THR A 89 61.60 -18.08 -17.73
N MET A 90 60.56 -18.91 -17.61
CA MET A 90 59.55 -19.06 -18.67
C MET A 90 58.67 -17.82 -18.84
N GLU A 91 58.28 -17.13 -17.76
CA GLU A 91 57.50 -15.88 -17.82
C GLU A 91 58.32 -14.75 -18.48
N GLU A 92 59.60 -14.63 -18.12
CA GLU A 92 60.57 -13.70 -18.71
C GLU A 92 60.78 -13.95 -20.21
N GLY A 93 61.06 -15.19 -20.63
CA GLY A 93 61.32 -15.49 -22.04
C GLY A 93 60.07 -15.38 -22.94
N VAL A 94 58.87 -15.71 -22.45
CA VAL A 94 57.65 -15.52 -23.26
C VAL A 94 57.29 -14.05 -23.37
N ASP A 95 57.47 -13.25 -22.31
CA ASP A 95 57.31 -11.79 -22.39
C ASP A 95 58.28 -11.17 -23.41
N GLU A 96 59.54 -11.62 -23.46
CA GLU A 96 60.51 -11.17 -24.46
C GLU A 96 60.11 -11.56 -25.89
N ILE A 97 59.73 -12.83 -26.13
CA ILE A 97 59.24 -13.30 -27.43
C ILE A 97 58.03 -12.48 -27.89
N CYS A 98 57.11 -12.18 -26.97
CA CYS A 98 55.92 -11.38 -27.26
C CYS A 98 56.26 -9.91 -27.55
N TRP A 99 57.18 -9.32 -26.79
CA TRP A 99 57.72 -7.98 -27.04
C TRP A 99 58.41 -7.88 -28.40
N LEU A 100 59.24 -8.86 -28.78
CA LEU A 100 59.92 -8.86 -30.09
C LEU A 100 58.93 -8.83 -31.27
N VAL A 101 57.72 -9.37 -31.10
CA VAL A 101 56.64 -9.31 -32.11
C VAL A 101 55.92 -7.95 -32.10
N CYS A 102 55.60 -7.39 -30.93
CA CYS A 102 54.75 -6.18 -30.84
C CYS A 102 55.51 -4.83 -30.78
N LYS A 103 56.80 -4.83 -30.39
CA LYS A 103 57.57 -3.62 -30.04
C LYS A 103 57.52 -2.50 -31.07
N LYS A 104 57.48 -2.82 -32.37
CA LYS A 104 57.42 -1.81 -33.44
C LYS A 104 56.24 -0.85 -33.25
N ILE A 105 55.07 -1.36 -32.86
CA ILE A 105 53.84 -0.59 -32.65
C ILE A 105 53.96 0.39 -31.47
N TYR A 106 54.89 0.14 -30.55
CA TYR A 106 55.05 0.91 -29.31
C TYR A 106 56.32 1.77 -29.27
N LEU A 107 57.28 1.53 -30.17
CA LEU A 107 58.49 2.33 -30.30
C LEU A 107 58.35 3.46 -31.34
N GLU A 108 57.53 3.27 -32.40
CA GLU A 108 57.21 4.31 -33.40
C GLU A 108 56.31 5.41 -32.81
N ARG A 109 56.92 6.35 -32.07
CA ARG A 109 56.26 7.43 -31.30
C ARG A 109 56.69 8.81 -31.79
N SER A 110 55.79 9.81 -31.68
CA SER A 110 56.09 11.20 -32.06
C SER A 110 57.02 11.94 -31.10
N HIS A 111 56.97 11.61 -29.81
CA HIS A 111 57.74 12.25 -28.74
C HIS A 111 58.27 11.19 -27.76
N SER A 112 59.21 10.36 -28.23
CA SER A 112 59.92 9.40 -27.38
C SER A 112 60.84 10.12 -26.38
N VAL A 113 60.54 9.98 -25.10
CA VAL A 113 61.35 10.43 -23.95
C VAL A 113 62.06 9.22 -23.32
N PHE A 114 61.37 8.09 -23.21
CA PHE A 114 61.95 6.83 -22.72
C PHE A 114 62.58 6.02 -23.86
N ASP A 115 63.75 5.43 -23.58
CA ASP A 115 64.48 4.55 -24.50
C ASP A 115 63.84 3.14 -24.62
N ASP A 116 64.25 2.38 -25.64
CA ASP A 116 63.73 1.04 -25.95
C ASP A 116 63.75 0.06 -24.76
N HIS A 117 64.72 0.13 -23.86
CA HIS A 117 64.79 -0.74 -22.68
C HIS A 117 63.78 -0.31 -21.62
N SER A 118 63.74 0.99 -21.29
CA SER A 118 62.75 1.55 -20.37
C SER A 118 61.31 1.30 -20.84
N VAL A 119 61.04 1.39 -22.16
CA VAL A 119 59.72 1.05 -22.72
C VAL A 119 59.39 -0.45 -22.57
N TYR A 120 60.37 -1.34 -22.72
CA TYR A 120 60.17 -2.78 -22.48
C TYR A 120 59.90 -3.09 -21.00
N GLN A 121 60.61 -2.44 -20.08
CA GLN A 121 60.34 -2.55 -18.64
C GLN A 121 58.92 -2.07 -18.30
N LEU A 122 58.51 -0.90 -18.82
CA LEU A 122 57.14 -0.39 -18.70
C LEU A 122 56.10 -1.31 -19.35
N PHE A 123 56.42 -1.97 -20.46
CA PHE A 123 55.55 -2.96 -21.12
C PHE A 123 55.29 -4.18 -20.23
N ARG A 124 56.33 -4.72 -19.57
CA ARG A 124 56.16 -5.84 -18.62
C ARG A 124 55.36 -5.42 -17.38
N ILE A 125 55.63 -4.23 -16.82
CA ILE A 125 54.86 -3.67 -15.69
C ILE A 125 53.39 -3.49 -16.08
N TYR A 126 53.12 -2.99 -17.29
CA TYR A 126 51.79 -2.89 -17.85
C TYR A 126 51.12 -4.27 -17.97
N CYS A 127 51.80 -5.27 -18.54
CA CYS A 127 51.26 -6.62 -18.68
C CYS A 127 51.00 -7.31 -17.32
N LEU A 128 51.73 -6.96 -16.25
CA LEU A 128 51.47 -7.49 -14.91
C LEU A 128 50.21 -6.89 -14.27
N LEU A 129 49.98 -5.58 -14.45
CA LEU A 129 48.94 -4.83 -13.74
C LEU A 129 47.63 -4.69 -14.54
N ALA A 130 47.70 -4.68 -15.87
CA ALA A 130 46.54 -4.48 -16.74
C ALA A 130 45.50 -5.61 -16.65
N GLU A 131 44.26 -5.23 -16.89
CA GLU A 131 43.07 -6.05 -16.77
C GLU A 131 42.48 -6.27 -18.17
N THR A 132 41.85 -7.42 -18.34
CA THR A 132 41.19 -7.81 -19.60
C THR A 132 39.72 -7.42 -19.47
N ASP A 133 39.24 -6.53 -20.33
CA ASP A 133 37.85 -6.06 -20.25
C ASP A 133 36.88 -7.23 -20.48
N SER A 134 36.11 -7.57 -19.44
CA SER A 134 35.15 -8.69 -19.45
C SER A 134 33.79 -8.33 -20.05
N ASP A 135 33.51 -7.03 -20.16
CA ASP A 135 32.17 -6.54 -20.47
C ASP A 135 32.03 -6.30 -22.00
N ALA A 136 33.15 -6.30 -22.73
CA ALA A 136 33.23 -6.15 -24.18
C ALA A 136 33.08 -7.49 -24.93
N THR A 137 31.83 -7.92 -25.18
CA THR A 137 31.48 -9.23 -25.78
C THR A 137 32.15 -9.57 -27.12
N ASP A 138 32.63 -8.58 -27.88
CA ASP A 138 33.18 -8.76 -29.23
C ASP A 138 34.66 -8.34 -29.38
N SER A 139 35.31 -7.82 -28.34
CA SER A 139 36.69 -7.32 -28.43
C SER A 139 37.51 -7.52 -27.17
N TYR A 140 38.43 -8.48 -27.22
CA TYR A 140 39.44 -8.67 -26.18
C TYR A 140 40.36 -7.43 -26.11
N LEU A 141 40.35 -6.74 -24.98
CA LEU A 141 41.10 -5.50 -24.75
C LEU A 141 41.85 -5.55 -23.43
N VAL A 142 43.16 -5.33 -23.46
CA VAL A 142 44.00 -5.19 -22.26
C VAL A 142 44.13 -3.72 -21.89
N ILE A 143 43.59 -3.33 -20.73
CA ILE A 143 43.52 -1.95 -20.22
C ILE A 143 44.01 -1.85 -18.76
N MET A 144 44.72 -0.79 -18.41
CA MET A 144 45.09 -0.52 -17.01
C MET A 144 44.06 0.40 -16.32
N HIS A 145 43.69 0.07 -15.08
CA HIS A 145 42.84 0.92 -14.25
C HIS A 145 43.59 2.17 -13.75
N GLY A 146 42.89 3.30 -13.64
CA GLY A 146 43.48 4.60 -13.27
C GLY A 146 44.32 4.55 -11.99
N ASP A 147 43.87 3.87 -10.93
CA ASP A 147 44.64 3.73 -9.69
C ASP A 147 46.02 3.05 -9.85
N GLU A 148 46.17 2.13 -10.81
CA GLU A 148 47.45 1.46 -11.04
C GLU A 148 48.40 2.38 -11.82
N VAL A 149 47.87 3.14 -12.79
CA VAL A 149 48.62 4.22 -13.44
C VAL A 149 49.04 5.28 -12.42
N ALA A 150 48.15 5.66 -11.50
CA ALA A 150 48.44 6.59 -10.40
C ALA A 150 49.59 6.08 -9.51
N ARG A 151 49.60 4.78 -9.18
CA ARG A 151 50.69 4.16 -8.40
C ARG A 151 52.02 4.23 -9.13
N ILE A 152 52.07 3.85 -10.40
CA ILE A 152 53.29 3.91 -11.23
C ILE A 152 53.77 5.37 -11.37
N ALA A 153 52.88 6.28 -11.76
CA ALA A 153 53.19 7.69 -11.99
C ALA A 153 53.64 8.40 -10.70
N SER A 154 52.97 8.14 -9.56
CA SER A 154 53.41 8.69 -8.27
C SER A 154 54.80 8.21 -7.87
N HIS A 155 55.13 6.94 -8.12
CA HIS A 155 56.44 6.40 -7.78
C HIS A 155 57.51 6.93 -8.75
N LEU A 156 57.23 7.04 -10.05
CA LEU A 156 58.12 7.68 -11.03
C LEU A 156 58.45 9.11 -10.60
N VAL A 157 57.43 9.93 -10.37
CA VAL A 157 57.53 11.34 -9.94
C VAL A 157 58.33 11.45 -8.63
N MET A 158 58.07 10.59 -7.65
CA MET A 158 58.79 10.60 -6.37
C MET A 158 60.25 10.13 -6.49
N SER A 159 60.56 9.13 -7.33
CA SER A 159 61.95 8.72 -7.62
C SER A 159 62.74 9.84 -8.31
N LEU A 160 62.10 10.63 -9.16
CA LEU A 160 62.69 11.80 -9.82
C LEU A 160 62.76 13.05 -8.91
N GLY A 161 62.37 12.94 -7.63
CA GLY A 161 62.38 14.05 -6.67
C GLY A 161 61.30 15.12 -6.90
N LEU A 162 60.33 14.84 -7.78
CA LEU A 162 59.23 15.73 -8.13
C LEU A 162 58.05 15.60 -7.15
N GLN A 163 57.12 16.56 -7.17
CA GLN A 163 55.91 16.52 -6.35
C GLN A 163 54.76 15.83 -7.09
N TRP A 164 54.07 14.92 -6.40
CA TRP A 164 52.90 14.21 -6.93
C TRP A 164 51.60 14.93 -6.57
N ASP A 165 50.82 15.32 -7.59
CA ASP A 165 49.46 15.82 -7.44
C ASP A 165 48.45 14.72 -7.77
N ALA A 166 47.81 14.18 -6.74
CA ALA A 166 46.79 13.16 -6.87
C ALA A 166 45.45 13.70 -7.43
N ALA A 167 45.19 15.01 -7.33
CA ALA A 167 43.97 15.64 -7.82
C ALA A 167 44.07 15.96 -9.32
N ASP A 168 45.20 16.49 -9.81
CA ASP A 168 45.48 16.62 -11.26
C ASP A 168 45.39 15.26 -11.94
N PHE A 169 46.04 14.22 -11.39
CA PHE A 169 45.94 12.87 -11.95
C PHE A 169 44.50 12.34 -11.91
N SER A 170 43.73 12.57 -10.83
CA SER A 170 42.34 12.11 -10.75
C SER A 170 41.47 12.74 -11.84
N ALA A 171 41.61 14.05 -12.09
CA ALA A 171 40.92 14.74 -13.18
C ALA A 171 41.35 14.24 -14.57
N LEU A 172 42.66 14.07 -14.79
CA LEU A 172 43.22 13.53 -16.03
C LEU A 172 42.75 12.08 -16.29
N SER A 173 42.71 11.24 -15.26
CA SER A 173 42.21 9.86 -15.33
C SER A 173 40.72 9.81 -15.64
N ALA A 174 39.91 10.72 -15.08
CA ALA A 174 38.49 10.81 -15.38
C ALA A 174 38.22 11.26 -16.83
N ALA A 175 39.08 12.12 -17.39
CA ALA A 175 38.99 12.56 -18.78
C ALA A 175 39.44 11.50 -19.79
N ILE A 176 40.41 10.65 -19.45
CA ILE A 176 40.94 9.57 -20.31
C ILE A 176 40.06 8.31 -20.26
N GLY A 177 39.50 7.97 -19.10
CA GLY A 177 38.62 6.83 -18.89
C GLY A 177 39.33 5.46 -18.89
N THR A 178 40.04 5.11 -19.97
CA THR A 178 40.74 3.81 -20.10
C THR A 178 42.19 3.98 -20.60
N PHE A 179 43.13 3.33 -19.92
CA PHE A 179 44.55 3.40 -20.28
C PHE A 179 44.98 2.14 -21.04
N ARG A 180 45.00 2.20 -22.37
CA ARG A 180 45.73 1.23 -23.20
C ARG A 180 47.24 1.51 -23.09
N PHE A 181 48.11 0.55 -23.42
CA PHE A 181 49.56 0.72 -23.28
C PHE A 181 50.13 2.01 -23.93
N PRO A 182 49.75 2.39 -25.17
CA PRO A 182 50.19 3.67 -25.75
C PRO A 182 49.70 4.91 -24.98
N THR A 183 48.48 4.87 -24.44
CA THR A 183 47.90 5.94 -23.63
C THR A 183 48.62 6.09 -22.29
N PHE A 184 48.88 4.97 -21.62
CA PHE A 184 49.68 4.90 -20.40
C PHE A 184 51.09 5.48 -20.61
N LEU A 185 51.78 5.01 -21.67
CA LEU A 185 53.12 5.46 -22.02
C LEU A 185 53.16 6.96 -22.33
N ALA A 186 52.26 7.45 -23.20
CA ALA A 186 52.18 8.86 -23.54
C ALA A 186 51.85 9.78 -22.34
N VAL A 187 51.06 9.31 -21.36
CA VAL A 187 50.78 10.06 -20.13
C VAL A 187 52.03 10.14 -19.24
N LEU A 188 52.78 9.05 -19.08
CA LEU A 188 54.05 9.11 -18.35
C LEU A 188 55.06 10.05 -19.05
N GLU A 189 55.22 9.93 -20.37
CA GLU A 189 56.18 10.74 -21.14
C GLU A 189 55.84 12.23 -21.18
N SER A 190 54.55 12.60 -21.25
CA SER A 190 54.12 14.01 -21.39
C SER A 190 53.87 14.75 -20.07
N LYS A 191 53.61 14.05 -18.96
CA LYS A 191 53.24 14.67 -17.67
C LYS A 191 54.18 14.32 -16.51
N TYR A 192 54.74 13.12 -16.49
CA TYR A 192 55.38 12.55 -15.28
C TYR A 192 56.87 12.22 -15.45
N SER A 193 57.43 12.57 -16.60
CA SER A 193 58.85 12.49 -16.96
C SER A 193 59.71 13.66 -16.46
N GLY A 194 59.13 14.67 -15.83
CA GLY A 194 59.80 15.96 -15.55
C GLY A 194 60.05 16.83 -16.81
N GLY A 195 59.60 16.38 -17.99
CA GLY A 195 59.82 17.05 -19.26
C GLY A 195 61.31 17.18 -19.61
N ASN A 196 61.65 18.14 -20.47
CA ASN A 196 63.01 18.35 -20.99
C ASN A 196 64.04 18.87 -19.96
N THR A 197 63.79 18.70 -18.64
CA THR A 197 64.65 19.19 -17.56
C THR A 197 65.47 18.09 -16.88
N LEU A 198 65.11 16.82 -17.08
CA LEU A 198 65.78 15.67 -16.49
C LEU A 198 66.58 14.89 -17.54
N ASP A 199 67.67 14.27 -17.12
CA ASP A 199 68.50 13.40 -17.97
C ASP A 199 67.82 12.04 -18.19
N ILE A 200 68.01 11.46 -19.37
CA ILE A 200 67.52 10.13 -19.77
C ILE A 200 68.05 9.06 -18.80
N MET A 201 69.27 9.24 -18.28
CA MET A 201 69.85 8.33 -17.28
C MET A 201 69.04 8.27 -15.98
N ALA A 202 68.54 9.42 -15.48
CA ALA A 202 67.72 9.47 -14.28
C ALA A 202 66.32 8.89 -14.50
N LEU A 203 65.77 9.04 -15.72
CA LEU A 203 64.50 8.42 -16.11
C LEU A 203 64.62 6.91 -16.23
N SER A 204 65.73 6.41 -16.79
CA SER A 204 66.02 4.98 -16.88
C SER A 204 66.23 4.36 -15.49
N GLU A 205 66.99 4.99 -14.58
CA GLU A 205 67.14 4.51 -13.20
C GLU A 205 65.80 4.50 -12.44
N ALA A 206 64.94 5.51 -12.63
CA ALA A 206 63.60 5.53 -12.02
C ALA A 206 62.64 4.48 -12.60
N ILE A 207 62.82 4.05 -13.84
CA ILE A 207 62.04 2.97 -14.47
C ILE A 207 62.59 1.58 -14.12
N ASP A 208 63.90 1.42 -13.97
CA ASP A 208 64.49 0.21 -13.42
C ASP A 208 64.06 -0.02 -11.97
N ASP A 209 63.91 1.03 -11.17
CA ASP A 209 63.34 0.95 -9.82
C ASP A 209 61.88 0.48 -9.84
N LEU A 210 61.06 0.97 -10.78
CA LEU A 210 59.70 0.45 -10.98
C LEU A 210 59.73 -1.02 -11.40
N TYR A 211 60.68 -1.43 -12.23
CA TYR A 211 60.84 -2.80 -12.71
C TYR A 211 61.26 -3.76 -11.59
N GLN A 212 62.28 -3.41 -10.80
CA GLN A 212 62.69 -4.12 -9.58
C GLN A 212 61.51 -4.26 -8.61
N ILE A 213 60.75 -3.19 -8.39
CA ILE A 213 59.59 -3.21 -7.49
C ILE A 213 58.50 -4.15 -8.00
N TYR A 214 58.02 -3.97 -9.24
CA TYR A 214 56.83 -4.68 -9.76
C TYR A 214 57.11 -6.07 -10.34
N ILE A 215 58.20 -6.25 -11.08
CA ILE A 215 58.53 -7.50 -11.78
C ILE A 215 59.42 -8.39 -10.92
N GLU A 216 60.51 -7.87 -10.35
CA GLU A 216 61.35 -8.68 -9.44
C GLU A 216 60.75 -8.87 -8.04
N ASN A 217 59.69 -8.12 -7.72
CA ASN A 217 59.00 -8.12 -6.41
C ASN A 217 59.88 -7.58 -5.27
N VAL A 218 60.77 -6.62 -5.53
CA VAL A 218 61.55 -5.95 -4.47
C VAL A 218 60.61 -5.20 -3.52
N VAL A 219 60.64 -5.59 -2.24
CA VAL A 219 59.85 -5.01 -1.15
C VAL A 219 60.59 -3.82 -0.52
N LYS A 220 61.92 -3.90 -0.42
CA LYS A 220 62.78 -2.82 0.05
C LYS A 220 64.23 -3.00 -0.42
N LYS A 221 64.87 -1.90 -0.78
CA LYS A 221 66.32 -1.80 -0.99
C LYS A 221 66.94 -0.75 -0.06
N GLY A 222 68.24 -0.83 0.20
CA GLY A 222 68.96 0.18 0.99
C GLY A 222 70.20 -0.37 1.71
N TYR A 223 71.01 0.52 2.27
CA TYR A 223 72.17 0.14 3.08
C TYR A 223 71.77 -0.39 4.46
N LEU A 224 72.50 -1.41 4.93
CA LEU A 224 72.52 -1.87 6.32
C LEU A 224 73.95 -2.22 6.73
N MET A 225 74.27 -2.08 8.02
CA MET A 225 75.49 -2.64 8.59
C MET A 225 75.23 -4.07 9.09
N LYS A 226 75.94 -5.06 8.54
CA LYS A 226 75.90 -6.46 8.98
C LYS A 226 77.04 -6.76 9.93
N LYS A 227 76.76 -7.39 11.07
CA LYS A 227 77.79 -7.88 11.99
C LYS A 227 78.45 -9.14 11.45
N GLY A 228 79.78 -9.20 11.49
CA GLY A 228 80.53 -10.40 11.14
C GLY A 228 80.33 -11.54 12.17
N PHE A 229 80.31 -12.77 11.68
CA PHE A 229 80.14 -13.97 12.52
C PHE A 229 81.45 -14.39 13.19
N LEU A 230 82.58 -14.32 12.46
CA LEU A 230 83.92 -14.69 12.96
C LEU A 230 84.64 -13.55 13.70
N LEU A 231 84.30 -12.30 13.36
CA LEU A 231 84.84 -11.08 13.96
C LEU A 231 83.69 -10.09 14.15
N PRO A 232 83.57 -9.42 15.32
CA PRO A 232 82.46 -8.51 15.62
C PRO A 232 82.52 -7.17 14.87
N THR A 233 83.22 -7.10 13.72
CA THR A 233 83.22 -5.95 12.82
C THR A 233 81.86 -5.80 12.16
N LEU A 234 81.25 -4.62 12.27
CA LEU A 234 80.14 -4.23 11.41
C LEU A 234 80.68 -3.85 10.02
N ARG A 235 80.02 -4.29 8.94
CA ARG A 235 80.34 -3.92 7.56
C ARG A 235 79.09 -3.40 6.85
N TYR A 236 79.21 -2.28 6.14
CA TYR A 236 78.16 -1.81 5.24
C TYR A 236 78.01 -2.74 4.04
N PHE A 237 76.77 -3.02 3.66
CA PHE A 237 76.39 -3.64 2.39
C PHE A 237 75.09 -3.00 1.89
N TRP A 238 74.89 -3.01 0.58
CA TRP A 238 73.60 -2.71 -0.04
C TRP A 238 72.72 -3.96 0.03
N PHE A 239 71.56 -3.88 0.66
CA PHE A 239 70.62 -5.00 0.80
C PHE A 239 69.42 -4.82 -0.12
N VAL A 240 68.95 -5.94 -0.67
CA VAL A 240 67.75 -6.03 -1.52
C VAL A 240 66.88 -7.16 -0.98
N LEU A 241 65.62 -6.85 -0.68
CA LEU A 241 64.67 -7.74 -0.04
C LEU A 241 63.54 -8.08 -1.00
N ARG A 242 63.37 -9.37 -1.30
CA ARG A 242 62.27 -9.95 -2.08
C ARG A 242 61.57 -11.02 -1.23
N PRO A 243 60.32 -11.42 -1.53
CA PRO A 243 59.67 -12.52 -0.83
C PRO A 243 60.53 -13.79 -0.91
N GLY A 244 60.84 -14.38 0.25
CA GLY A 244 61.69 -15.57 0.34
C GLY A 244 63.21 -15.34 0.30
N GLU A 245 63.70 -14.11 0.04
CA GLU A 245 65.15 -13.84 0.03
C GLU A 245 65.56 -12.42 0.44
N LEU A 246 66.69 -12.33 1.13
CA LEU A 246 67.42 -11.10 1.41
C LEU A 246 68.84 -11.22 0.85
N THR A 247 69.07 -10.65 -0.32
CA THR A 247 70.40 -10.58 -0.95
C THR A 247 71.15 -9.33 -0.48
N TYR A 248 72.48 -9.37 -0.52
CA TYR A 248 73.30 -8.19 -0.25
C TYR A 248 74.56 -8.12 -1.11
N TYR A 249 74.98 -6.89 -1.39
CA TYR A 249 75.97 -6.50 -2.39
C TYR A 249 76.96 -5.50 -1.78
N LYS A 250 78.14 -5.31 -2.40
CA LYS A 250 79.14 -4.33 -1.95
C LYS A 250 78.65 -2.88 -2.16
N ASP A 251 77.84 -2.68 -3.18
CA ASP A 251 77.45 -1.40 -3.76
C ASP A 251 76.02 -1.47 -4.37
N PRO A 252 75.39 -0.32 -4.69
CA PRO A 252 74.05 -0.29 -5.27
C PRO A 252 73.98 -0.75 -6.73
N GLN A 253 75.11 -0.96 -7.42
CA GLN A 253 75.15 -1.43 -8.80
C GLN A 253 74.95 -2.95 -8.92
N GLN A 254 74.76 -3.67 -7.80
CA GLN A 254 74.25 -5.04 -7.70
C GLN A 254 75.01 -6.13 -8.51
N LYS A 255 76.23 -5.84 -9.00
CA LYS A 255 76.95 -6.67 -9.98
C LYS A 255 77.18 -8.12 -9.56
N GLU A 256 77.53 -8.35 -8.29
CA GLU A 256 77.76 -9.68 -7.72
C GLU A 256 77.22 -9.74 -6.28
N PRO A 257 76.38 -10.73 -5.93
CA PRO A 257 75.90 -10.89 -4.57
C PRO A 257 77.05 -11.28 -3.63
N SER A 258 77.27 -10.45 -2.60
CA SER A 258 78.17 -10.74 -1.48
C SER A 258 77.55 -11.71 -0.45
N GLY A 259 76.28 -12.06 -0.64
CA GLY A 259 75.64 -13.22 -0.04
C GLY A 259 74.12 -13.20 -0.20
N LEU A 260 73.52 -14.33 0.14
CA LEU A 260 72.08 -14.60 0.10
C LEU A 260 71.64 -15.10 1.48
N ILE A 261 70.55 -14.56 2.01
CA ILE A 261 69.89 -15.05 3.23
C ILE A 261 68.50 -15.50 2.80
N LEU A 262 68.26 -16.81 2.80
CA LEU A 262 66.93 -17.36 2.50
C LEU A 262 65.96 -17.06 3.65
N LEU A 263 64.76 -16.61 3.29
CA LEU A 263 63.65 -16.33 4.19
C LEU A 263 62.54 -17.37 3.97
N ASN A 264 61.86 -17.74 5.04
CA ASN A 264 60.69 -18.61 5.00
C ASN A 264 59.80 -18.31 6.22
N ALA A 265 58.61 -18.92 6.30
CA ALA A 265 57.65 -18.73 7.39
C ALA A 265 58.18 -19.03 8.82
N ASN A 266 59.35 -19.68 8.97
CA ASN A 266 60.00 -19.92 10.27
C ASN A 266 61.06 -18.86 10.63
N CYS A 267 61.30 -17.89 9.75
CA CYS A 267 62.16 -16.74 10.02
C CYS A 267 61.37 -15.66 10.78
N TRP A 268 62.06 -14.84 11.56
CA TRP A 268 61.47 -13.68 12.22
C TRP A 268 62.50 -12.57 12.39
N ALA A 269 62.04 -11.32 12.54
CA ALA A 269 62.90 -10.19 12.83
C ALA A 269 62.31 -9.33 13.95
N ASP A 270 63.15 -8.92 14.91
CA ASP A 270 62.73 -8.10 16.06
C ASP A 270 63.83 -7.10 16.47
N THR A 271 63.43 -6.08 17.22
CA THR A 271 64.28 -5.06 17.81
C THR A 271 65.23 -5.62 18.86
N VAL A 272 66.47 -5.13 18.88
CA VAL A 272 67.35 -5.37 20.03
C VAL A 272 67.06 -4.31 21.08
N THR A 273 66.61 -4.71 22.27
CA THR A 273 66.49 -3.80 23.42
C THR A 273 67.79 -3.82 24.22
N ASN A 274 68.34 -2.62 24.50
CA ASN A 274 69.60 -2.50 25.21
C ASN A 274 69.60 -1.21 26.05
N GLY A 275 69.47 -1.34 27.37
CA GLY A 275 69.48 -0.21 28.31
C GLY A 275 68.35 0.83 28.11
N GLY A 276 67.19 0.44 27.56
CA GLY A 276 66.00 1.30 27.44
C GLY A 276 66.07 2.42 26.40
N LYS A 277 67.17 2.56 25.64
CA LYS A 277 67.27 3.55 24.55
C LYS A 277 66.72 2.96 23.23
N PRO A 278 66.16 3.78 22.33
CA PRO A 278 65.72 3.33 21.00
C PRO A 278 66.93 2.95 20.14
N ASP A 279 67.27 1.66 20.15
CA ASP A 279 68.40 1.10 19.40
C ASP A 279 68.17 1.18 17.88
N ARG A 280 69.26 1.35 17.12
CA ARG A 280 69.29 1.28 15.65
C ARG A 280 69.42 -0.16 15.12
N ARG A 281 69.71 -1.11 16.01
CA ARG A 281 69.87 -2.54 15.72
C ARG A 281 68.56 -3.30 15.72
N PHE A 282 68.52 -4.33 14.91
CA PHE A 282 67.54 -5.40 14.91
C PHE A 282 68.23 -6.74 14.63
N VAL A 283 67.57 -7.84 14.97
CA VAL A 283 68.04 -9.20 14.66
C VAL A 283 67.10 -9.81 13.65
N LEU A 284 67.67 -10.46 12.63
CA LEU A 284 66.98 -11.40 11.76
C LEU A 284 67.39 -12.83 12.17
N SER A 285 66.42 -13.68 12.49
CA SER A 285 66.64 -15.09 12.80
C SER A 285 66.15 -15.94 11.63
N THR A 286 66.97 -16.92 11.22
CA THR A 286 66.60 -17.93 10.21
C THR A 286 66.95 -19.34 10.72
N PRO A 287 66.33 -20.41 10.16
CA PRO A 287 66.64 -21.79 10.56
C PRO A 287 68.12 -22.18 10.42
N VAL A 288 68.87 -21.52 9.52
CA VAL A 288 70.32 -21.74 9.32
C VAL A 288 71.15 -20.81 10.21
N HIS A 289 70.68 -19.58 10.46
CA HIS A 289 71.39 -18.56 11.21
C HIS A 289 70.52 -18.03 12.35
N ARG A 290 70.71 -18.61 13.55
CA ARG A 290 69.92 -18.31 14.77
C ARG A 290 69.92 -16.84 15.21
N CYS A 291 70.86 -16.02 14.72
CA CYS A 291 70.91 -14.58 14.96
C CYS A 291 71.80 -13.92 13.90
N ILE A 292 71.23 -13.01 13.11
CA ILE A 292 71.96 -12.08 12.23
C ILE A 292 71.69 -10.66 12.75
N GLU A 293 72.67 -10.06 13.43
CA GLU A 293 72.58 -8.66 13.86
C GLU A 293 72.78 -7.71 12.67
N LEU A 294 71.78 -6.84 12.46
CA LEU A 294 71.73 -5.81 11.43
C LEU A 294 71.50 -4.44 12.09
N MET A 295 72.07 -3.37 11.52
CA MET A 295 71.91 -2.00 12.01
C MET A 295 71.57 -1.04 10.88
N VAL A 296 70.68 -0.10 11.15
CA VAL A 296 70.27 0.99 10.24
C VAL A 296 70.86 2.33 10.71
N GLU A 297 70.83 3.34 9.87
CA GLU A 297 71.26 4.70 10.24
C GLU A 297 70.36 5.34 11.31
N ASP A 298 69.06 5.04 11.31
CA ASP A 298 68.07 5.71 12.16
C ASP A 298 66.91 4.80 12.63
N HIS A 299 66.01 5.35 13.46
CA HIS A 299 64.88 4.62 14.02
C HIS A 299 63.75 4.37 13.01
N LYS A 300 63.46 5.32 12.11
CA LYS A 300 62.43 5.19 11.06
C LYS A 300 62.83 4.11 10.06
N GLY A 301 64.09 4.11 9.62
CA GLY A 301 64.66 3.07 8.77
C GLY A 301 64.59 1.69 9.41
N ARG A 302 64.88 1.57 10.72
CA ARG A 302 64.71 0.31 11.48
C ARG A 302 63.26 -0.20 11.44
N LEU A 303 62.28 0.67 11.68
CA LEU A 303 60.86 0.28 11.61
C LEU A 303 60.45 -0.12 10.18
N GLN A 304 60.91 0.61 9.15
CA GLN A 304 60.66 0.25 7.75
C GLN A 304 61.28 -1.09 7.36
N TRP A 305 62.49 -1.40 7.82
CA TRP A 305 63.15 -2.68 7.54
C TRP A 305 62.46 -3.84 8.25
N LEU A 306 62.04 -3.67 9.51
CA LEU A 306 61.27 -4.68 10.24
C LEU A 306 59.92 -4.97 9.56
N ALA A 307 59.16 -3.93 9.18
CA ALA A 307 57.90 -4.09 8.46
C ALA A 307 58.09 -4.79 7.10
N ALA A 308 59.07 -4.36 6.31
CA ALA A 308 59.37 -4.97 5.01
C ALA A 308 59.81 -6.45 5.15
N LEU A 309 60.60 -6.78 6.19
CA LEU A 309 61.00 -8.16 6.49
C LEU A 309 59.79 -9.02 6.90
N GLN A 310 58.89 -8.50 7.73
CA GLN A 310 57.64 -9.18 8.07
C GLN A 310 56.82 -9.51 6.82
N THR A 311 56.65 -8.55 5.90
CA THR A 311 55.99 -8.76 4.60
C THR A 311 56.70 -9.82 3.76
N ALA A 312 58.02 -9.72 3.57
CA ALA A 312 58.79 -10.66 2.74
C ALA A 312 58.84 -12.09 3.33
N ILE A 313 58.74 -12.23 4.65
CA ILE A 313 58.59 -13.50 5.36
C ILE A 313 57.16 -14.05 5.18
N GLN A 314 56.13 -13.23 5.35
CA GLN A 314 54.73 -13.62 5.20
C GLN A 314 54.43 -14.16 3.79
N HIS A 315 54.94 -13.50 2.75
CA HIS A 315 54.73 -13.89 1.34
C HIS A 315 55.82 -14.84 0.79
N SER A 316 56.73 -15.35 1.64
CA SER A 316 57.88 -16.18 1.22
C SER A 316 57.52 -17.49 0.50
N ASN A 317 56.32 -18.03 0.76
CA ASN A 317 55.87 -19.33 0.25
C ASN A 317 54.81 -19.21 -0.87
N GLU A 318 54.55 -18.02 -1.42
CA GLU A 318 53.51 -17.84 -2.45
C GLU A 318 53.94 -18.36 -3.83
N LYS A 319 53.03 -19.09 -4.50
CA LYS A 319 53.19 -19.55 -5.90
C LYS A 319 53.02 -18.43 -6.93
N ILE A 320 52.58 -17.24 -6.50
CA ILE A 320 52.35 -16.05 -7.34
C ILE A 320 53.26 -14.96 -6.77
N GLY A 321 53.93 -14.18 -7.63
CA GLY A 321 54.75 -13.06 -7.16
C GLY A 321 53.92 -12.06 -6.36
N TYR A 322 54.42 -11.66 -5.18
CA TYR A 322 53.80 -10.73 -4.23
C TYR A 322 53.10 -9.53 -4.88
N GLN A 323 53.71 -8.85 -5.85
CA GLN A 323 53.12 -7.71 -6.53
C GLN A 323 51.91 -8.06 -7.40
N ARG A 324 51.97 -9.22 -8.07
CA ARG A 324 50.85 -9.79 -8.82
C ARG A 324 49.76 -10.30 -7.87
N SER A 325 50.14 -10.80 -6.68
CA SER A 325 49.23 -11.14 -5.58
C SER A 325 48.44 -9.91 -5.11
N LEU A 326 49.14 -8.81 -4.79
CA LEU A 326 48.52 -7.53 -4.45
C LEU A 326 47.69 -6.93 -5.60
N ALA A 327 48.12 -7.04 -6.85
CA ALA A 327 47.36 -6.56 -8.00
C ALA A 327 46.03 -7.30 -8.16
N ASN A 328 46.03 -8.63 -7.99
CA ASN A 328 44.81 -9.45 -7.96
C ASN A 328 43.89 -9.05 -6.79
N GLN A 329 44.45 -8.77 -5.60
CA GLN A 329 43.65 -8.30 -4.45
C GLN A 329 42.98 -6.94 -4.74
N ARG A 330 43.71 -5.98 -5.32
CA ARG A 330 43.15 -4.67 -5.71
C ARG A 330 42.08 -4.79 -6.79
N ARG A 331 42.27 -5.68 -7.77
CA ARG A 331 41.26 -6.01 -8.80
C ARG A 331 39.99 -6.59 -8.17
N SER A 332 40.13 -7.59 -7.30
CA SER A 332 39.00 -8.22 -6.60
C SER A 332 38.20 -7.21 -5.76
N LEU A 333 38.89 -6.28 -5.08
CA LEU A 333 38.23 -5.23 -4.31
C LEU A 333 37.46 -4.25 -5.20
N ARG A 334 38.05 -3.82 -6.33
CA ARG A 334 37.33 -2.99 -7.33
C ARG A 334 36.09 -3.68 -7.88
N GLN A 335 36.20 -4.97 -8.19
CA GLN A 335 35.08 -5.76 -8.72
C GLN A 335 33.95 -5.91 -7.71
N ALA A 336 34.26 -6.20 -6.43
CA ALA A 336 33.27 -6.25 -5.36
C ALA A 336 32.54 -4.89 -5.18
N VAL A 337 33.28 -3.78 -5.16
CA VAL A 337 32.70 -2.43 -5.04
C VAL A 337 31.87 -2.03 -6.27
N LYS A 338 32.20 -2.52 -7.48
CA LYS A 338 31.35 -2.37 -8.67
C LYS A 338 30.04 -3.15 -8.49
N GLN A 339 30.11 -4.41 -8.06
CA GLN A 339 28.95 -5.27 -7.85
C GLN A 339 28.00 -4.72 -6.79
N GLU A 340 28.50 -4.37 -5.60
CA GLU A 340 27.72 -3.74 -4.51
C GLU A 340 27.00 -2.46 -4.99
N LYS A 341 27.66 -1.65 -5.82
CA LYS A 341 27.10 -0.42 -6.41
C LYS A 341 26.07 -0.69 -7.52
N GLU A 342 26.13 -1.84 -8.18
CA GLU A 342 25.14 -2.27 -9.18
C GLU A 342 23.92 -2.92 -8.50
N GLU A 343 24.14 -3.72 -7.45
CA GLU A 343 23.10 -4.32 -6.60
C GLU A 343 22.28 -3.23 -5.89
N THR A 344 22.92 -2.33 -5.13
CA THR A 344 22.23 -1.21 -4.45
C THR A 344 21.49 -0.28 -5.42
N LYS A 345 21.97 -0.14 -6.67
CA LYS A 345 21.27 0.60 -7.73
C LYS A 345 20.02 -0.14 -8.22
N LEU A 346 20.06 -1.47 -8.33
CA LEU A 346 18.90 -2.30 -8.68
C LEU A 346 17.88 -2.35 -7.54
N GLU A 347 18.32 -2.46 -6.29
CA GLU A 347 17.46 -2.35 -5.10
C GLU A 347 16.73 -1.01 -5.06
N LEU A 348 17.45 0.10 -5.23
CA LEU A 348 16.87 1.44 -5.28
C LEU A 348 15.91 1.63 -6.47
N GLN A 349 16.11 0.93 -7.59
CA GLN A 349 15.15 0.89 -8.70
C GLN A 349 13.89 0.09 -8.34
N HIS A 350 14.03 -1.06 -7.70
CA HIS A 350 12.91 -1.86 -7.19
C HIS A 350 12.09 -1.13 -6.12
N GLU A 351 12.74 -0.46 -5.16
CA GLU A 351 12.08 0.34 -4.12
C GLU A 351 11.26 1.48 -4.76
N ARG A 352 11.84 2.20 -5.73
CA ARG A 352 11.14 3.26 -6.47
C ARG A 352 9.92 2.72 -7.23
N GLN A 353 10.05 1.57 -7.91
CA GLN A 353 8.94 0.93 -8.61
C GLN A 353 7.83 0.48 -7.63
N ALA A 354 8.20 -0.16 -6.52
CA ALA A 354 7.27 -0.58 -5.47
C ALA A 354 6.53 0.61 -4.85
N ARG A 355 7.24 1.72 -4.59
CA ARG A 355 6.65 2.97 -4.06
C ARG A 355 5.66 3.60 -5.05
N ILE A 356 5.98 3.64 -6.34
CA ILE A 356 5.06 4.12 -7.38
C ILE A 356 3.83 3.21 -7.49
N ALA A 357 4.00 1.89 -7.46
CA ALA A 357 2.90 0.94 -7.49
C ALA A 357 1.98 1.08 -6.26
N ALA A 358 2.55 1.22 -5.07
CA ALA A 358 1.82 1.46 -3.83
C ALA A 358 1.06 2.79 -3.84
N GLU A 359 1.64 3.87 -4.37
CA GLU A 359 0.94 5.15 -4.51
C GLU A 359 -0.24 5.06 -5.50
N ILE A 360 -0.06 4.38 -6.64
CA ILE A 360 -1.14 4.13 -7.60
C ILE A 360 -2.25 3.28 -6.97
N GLN A 361 -1.92 2.28 -6.16
CA GLN A 361 -2.89 1.46 -5.43
C GLN A 361 -3.63 2.27 -4.35
N ALA A 362 -2.91 3.10 -3.58
CA ALA A 362 -3.50 3.97 -2.56
C ALA A 362 -4.49 4.97 -3.17
N ARG A 363 -4.11 5.65 -4.27
CA ARG A 363 -5.01 6.57 -5.00
C ARG A 363 -6.27 5.84 -5.52
N LYS A 364 -6.14 4.60 -6.03
CA LYS A 364 -7.29 3.79 -6.47
C LYS A 364 -8.23 3.43 -5.31
N LEU A 365 -7.68 3.03 -4.17
CA LEU A 365 -8.46 2.74 -2.95
C LEU A 365 -9.13 4.00 -2.40
N GLU A 366 -8.47 5.15 -2.45
CA GLU A 366 -9.04 6.45 -2.06
C GLU A 366 -10.22 6.84 -2.97
N THR A 367 -10.12 6.64 -4.30
CA THR A 367 -11.25 6.88 -5.22
C THR A 367 -12.42 5.93 -4.96
N LEU A 368 -12.17 4.64 -4.74
CA LEU A 368 -13.22 3.65 -4.44
C LEU A 368 -13.92 3.98 -3.11
N SER A 369 -13.15 4.31 -2.07
CA SER A 369 -13.70 4.69 -0.76
C SER A 369 -14.58 5.94 -0.83
N LYS A 370 -14.24 6.92 -1.68
CA LYS A 370 -15.09 8.11 -1.93
C LYS A 370 -16.37 7.76 -2.68
N GLU A 371 -16.30 6.86 -3.67
CA GLU A 371 -17.50 6.38 -4.36
C GLU A 371 -18.43 5.56 -3.43
N GLU A 372 -17.86 4.71 -2.58
CA GLU A 372 -18.61 3.93 -1.60
C GLU A 372 -19.26 4.84 -0.55
N GLY A 373 -18.52 5.82 -0.02
CA GLY A 373 -19.07 6.83 0.89
C GLY A 373 -20.22 7.62 0.27
N ALA A 374 -20.10 8.05 -0.99
CA ALA A 374 -21.18 8.72 -1.71
C ALA A 374 -22.41 7.83 -1.93
N LYS A 375 -22.23 6.53 -2.21
CA LYS A 375 -23.33 5.55 -2.32
C LYS A 375 -24.02 5.33 -0.97
N VAL A 376 -23.27 5.24 0.12
CA VAL A 376 -23.82 5.12 1.49
C VAL A 376 -24.64 6.36 1.84
N GLN A 377 -24.11 7.56 1.61
CA GLN A 377 -24.83 8.81 1.88
C GLN A 377 -26.14 8.92 1.07
N GLN A 378 -26.13 8.56 -0.22
CA GLN A 378 -27.35 8.50 -1.03
C GLN A 378 -28.38 7.50 -0.49
N LEU A 379 -27.94 6.35 0.04
CA LEU A 379 -28.82 5.37 0.67
C LEU A 379 -29.38 5.87 2.01
N GLU A 380 -28.61 6.64 2.79
CA GLU A 380 -29.10 7.30 4.01
C GLU A 380 -30.12 8.41 3.71
N ASP A 381 -29.88 9.25 2.70
CA ASP A 381 -30.83 10.29 2.25
C ASP A 381 -32.15 9.66 1.77
N VAL A 382 -32.07 8.58 0.98
CA VAL A 382 -33.25 7.82 0.52
C VAL A 382 -33.97 7.16 1.71
N LYS A 383 -33.24 6.58 2.66
CA LYS A 383 -33.81 5.99 3.88
C LYS A 383 -34.56 7.04 4.70
N GLN A 384 -33.96 8.20 4.97
CA GLN A 384 -34.60 9.29 5.72
C GLN A 384 -35.89 9.77 5.01
N LYS A 385 -35.85 9.91 3.68
CA LYS A 385 -37.03 10.28 2.89
C LYS A 385 -38.14 9.23 2.95
N LEU A 386 -37.81 7.95 2.94
CA LEU A 386 -38.77 6.85 3.12
C LEU A 386 -39.33 6.80 4.55
N GLU A 387 -38.51 7.09 5.57
CA GLU A 387 -38.97 7.19 6.97
C GLU A 387 -39.94 8.36 7.18
N LEU A 388 -39.74 9.50 6.49
CA LEU A 388 -40.68 10.62 6.47
C LEU A 388 -42.00 10.27 5.77
N LEU A 389 -41.94 9.74 4.53
CA LEU A 389 -43.14 9.33 3.80
C LEU A 389 -43.97 8.29 4.56
N LEU A 390 -43.31 7.36 5.27
CA LEU A 390 -43.96 6.39 6.14
C LEU A 390 -44.59 7.01 7.40
N GLN A 391 -44.07 8.14 7.90
CA GLN A 391 -44.72 8.90 8.97
C GLN A 391 -45.93 9.69 8.45
N GLU A 392 -45.83 10.29 7.27
CA GLU A 392 -46.93 10.97 6.59
C GLU A 392 -48.08 10.00 6.27
N GLU A 393 -47.81 8.83 5.70
CA GLU A 393 -48.80 7.78 5.45
C GLU A 393 -49.48 7.31 6.76
N LYS A 394 -48.68 7.05 7.81
CA LYS A 394 -49.23 6.70 9.14
C LYS A 394 -50.05 7.83 9.76
N GLN A 395 -49.77 9.09 9.43
CA GLN A 395 -50.60 10.21 9.86
C GLN A 395 -51.90 10.29 9.05
N ALA A 396 -51.83 10.22 7.72
CA ALA A 396 -53.00 10.19 6.85
C ALA A 396 -53.97 9.05 7.20
N LEU A 397 -53.47 7.86 7.53
CA LEU A 397 -54.29 6.73 7.99
C LEU A 397 -54.97 6.98 9.35
N ARG A 398 -54.31 7.71 10.27
CA ARG A 398 -54.92 8.12 11.55
C ARG A 398 -55.97 9.20 11.34
N ASP A 399 -55.69 10.17 10.47
CA ASP A 399 -56.61 11.25 10.14
C ASP A 399 -57.84 10.73 9.37
N GLU A 400 -57.68 9.73 8.48
CA GLU A 400 -58.80 9.03 7.84
C GLU A 400 -59.66 8.28 8.86
N GLU A 401 -59.05 7.55 9.80
CA GLU A 401 -59.79 6.84 10.85
C GLU A 401 -60.51 7.80 11.82
N ILE A 402 -59.91 8.96 12.11
CA ILE A 402 -60.59 10.05 12.83
C ILE A 402 -61.80 10.53 12.01
N VAL A 403 -61.66 10.80 10.71
CA VAL A 403 -62.77 11.23 9.84
C VAL A 403 -63.88 10.16 9.78
N ARG A 404 -63.54 8.87 9.63
CA ARG A 404 -64.51 7.76 9.67
C ARG A 404 -65.23 7.70 11.02
N SER A 405 -64.52 7.85 12.14
CA SER A 405 -65.11 7.84 13.48
C SER A 405 -66.07 9.02 13.72
N LEU A 406 -65.75 10.20 13.16
CA LEU A 406 -66.58 11.40 13.20
C LEU A 406 -67.82 11.23 12.30
N GLN A 407 -67.67 10.71 11.08
CA GLN A 407 -68.79 10.38 10.20
C GLN A 407 -69.74 9.37 10.87
N ALA A 408 -69.20 8.32 11.50
CA ALA A 408 -70.00 7.35 12.25
C ALA A 408 -70.71 7.97 13.47
N ARG A 409 -70.15 9.03 14.09
CA ARG A 409 -70.82 9.77 15.17
C ARG A 409 -71.94 10.66 14.63
N VAL A 410 -71.69 11.44 13.58
CA VAL A 410 -72.71 12.28 12.93
C VAL A 410 -73.87 11.42 12.40
N LEU A 411 -73.58 10.25 11.83
CA LEU A 411 -74.62 9.30 11.40
C LEU A 411 -75.48 8.80 12.58
N ARG A 412 -74.91 8.58 13.77
CA ARG A 412 -75.70 8.27 14.98
C ARG A 412 -76.53 9.47 15.44
N GLU A 413 -75.94 10.65 15.51
CA GLU A 413 -76.65 11.89 15.87
C GLU A 413 -77.84 12.18 14.93
N GLU A 414 -77.71 11.88 13.62
CA GLU A 414 -78.78 12.02 12.63
C GLU A 414 -79.80 10.86 12.63
N TRP A 415 -79.42 9.68 13.13
CA TRP A 415 -80.36 8.56 13.38
C TRP A 415 -81.20 8.82 14.63
N GLU A 416 -80.60 9.27 15.73
CA GLU A 416 -81.31 9.62 16.97
C GLU A 416 -82.33 10.75 16.73
N LYS A 417 -81.98 11.77 15.93
CA LYS A 417 -82.93 12.82 15.50
C LYS A 417 -84.07 12.26 14.65
N ARG A 418 -83.80 11.32 13.74
CA ARG A 418 -84.85 10.65 12.94
C ARG A 418 -85.80 9.86 13.82
N GLU A 419 -85.28 9.08 14.76
CA GLU A 419 -86.11 8.30 15.69
C GLU A 419 -86.96 9.21 16.59
N GLN A 420 -86.41 10.32 17.07
CA GLN A 420 -87.17 11.33 17.82
C GLN A 420 -88.29 11.96 16.99
N LEU A 421 -88.03 12.29 15.71
CA LEU A 421 -89.03 12.81 14.78
C LEU A 421 -90.11 11.77 14.45
N GLU A 422 -89.75 10.49 14.30
CA GLU A 422 -90.69 9.40 14.04
C GLU A 422 -91.61 9.15 15.23
N ARG A 423 -91.07 9.13 16.47
CA ARG A 423 -91.87 9.06 17.70
C ARG A 423 -92.83 10.24 17.82
N LEU A 424 -92.37 11.47 17.58
CA LEU A 424 -93.23 12.67 17.58
C LEU A 424 -94.31 12.63 16.48
N GLN A 425 -94.05 11.98 15.35
CA GLN A 425 -95.07 11.76 14.31
C GLN A 425 -96.10 10.70 14.73
N GLN A 426 -95.68 9.62 15.39
CA GLN A 426 -96.58 8.61 15.96
C GLN A 426 -97.47 9.22 17.04
N GLU A 427 -96.91 9.97 18.00
CA GLU A 427 -97.67 10.70 19.03
C GLU A 427 -98.71 11.66 18.41
N GLN A 428 -98.37 12.37 17.34
CA GLN A 428 -99.32 13.23 16.61
C GLN A 428 -100.40 12.44 15.88
N GLN A 429 -100.09 11.27 15.33
CA GLN A 429 -101.08 10.39 14.70
C GLN A 429 -102.05 9.82 15.74
N GLU A 430 -101.57 9.33 16.87
CA GLU A 430 -102.42 8.86 17.98
C GLU A 430 -103.34 9.99 18.51
N LEU A 431 -102.83 11.21 18.65
CA LEU A 431 -103.64 12.39 19.02
C LEU A 431 -104.73 12.70 17.98
N LEU A 432 -104.40 12.64 16.69
CA LEU A 432 -105.36 12.82 15.59
C LEU A 432 -106.42 11.70 15.54
N GLU A 433 -106.05 10.46 15.86
CA GLU A 433 -107.00 9.35 15.93
C GLU A 433 -107.90 9.44 17.17
N MET A 434 -107.37 9.83 18.32
CA MET A 434 -108.17 10.16 19.50
C MET A 434 -109.14 11.32 19.26
N GLU A 435 -108.78 12.35 18.48
CA GLU A 435 -109.72 13.41 18.11
C GLU A 435 -110.81 12.92 17.14
N LYS A 436 -110.44 12.13 16.12
CA LYS A 436 -111.40 11.50 15.19
C LYS A 436 -112.40 10.60 15.92
N MET A 437 -111.94 9.77 16.86
CA MET A 437 -112.81 8.90 17.67
C MET A 437 -113.79 9.72 18.50
N LYS A 438 -113.32 10.75 19.21
CA LYS A 438 -114.19 11.67 19.96
C LYS A 438 -115.23 12.37 19.07
N ARG A 439 -114.89 12.74 17.83
CA ARG A 439 -115.86 13.27 16.87
C ARG A 439 -116.92 12.24 16.47
N MET A 440 -116.53 10.98 16.19
CA MET A 440 -117.49 9.93 15.85
C MET A 440 -118.43 9.60 17.02
N GLU A 441 -117.91 9.58 18.25
CA GLU A 441 -118.72 9.42 19.46
C GLU A 441 -119.75 10.56 19.60
N PHE A 442 -119.33 11.80 19.33
CA PHE A 442 -120.21 12.98 19.37
C PHE A 442 -121.31 12.92 18.30
N GLU A 443 -120.98 12.53 17.05
CA GLU A 443 -121.97 12.32 15.99
C GLU A 443 -122.97 11.21 16.33
N GLN A 444 -122.51 10.09 16.90
CA GLN A 444 -123.40 9.00 17.31
C GLN A 444 -124.33 9.42 18.46
N MET A 445 -123.84 10.23 19.40
CA MET A 445 -124.66 10.76 20.49
C MET A 445 -125.68 11.79 19.97
N GLN A 446 -125.30 12.63 19.00
CA GLN A 446 -126.22 13.57 18.34
C GLN A 446 -127.35 12.83 17.60
N LYS A 447 -127.02 11.83 16.78
CA LYS A 447 -128.02 11.00 16.05
C LYS A 447 -128.99 10.28 17.01
N LYS A 448 -128.53 9.81 18.17
CA LYS A 448 -129.40 9.20 19.19
C LYS A 448 -130.38 10.20 19.81
N ASN A 449 -129.93 11.43 20.10
CA ASN A 449 -130.81 12.48 20.62
C ASN A 449 -131.86 12.92 19.57
N GLU A 450 -131.46 12.98 18.29
CA GLU A 450 -132.35 13.32 17.17
C GLU A 450 -133.46 12.27 16.97
N GLN A 451 -133.13 10.98 17.10
CA GLN A 451 -134.13 9.89 17.11
C GLN A 451 -135.09 9.99 18.31
N GLN A 452 -134.58 10.28 19.51
CA GLN A 452 -135.42 10.46 20.71
C GLN A 452 -136.38 11.66 20.60
N LEU A 453 -136.02 12.69 19.83
CA LEU A 453 -136.90 13.82 19.54
C LEU A 453 -138.05 13.42 18.62
N GLN A 454 -137.77 12.69 17.53
CA GLN A 454 -138.78 12.22 16.57
C GLN A 454 -139.80 11.25 17.21
N ASP A 455 -139.32 10.32 18.06
CA ASP A 455 -140.19 9.43 18.84
C ASP A 455 -141.11 10.20 19.81
N ALA A 456 -140.67 11.36 20.32
CA ALA A 456 -141.48 12.20 21.19
C ALA A 456 -142.54 13.00 20.41
N GLU A 457 -142.21 13.52 19.23
CA GLU A 457 -143.16 14.24 18.37
C GLU A 457 -144.31 13.33 17.89
N LEU A 458 -144.00 12.11 17.44
CA LEU A 458 -145.00 11.11 17.05
C LEU A 458 -145.96 10.76 18.20
N ARG A 459 -145.44 10.71 19.43
CA ARG A 459 -146.24 10.42 20.63
C ARG A 459 -147.17 11.57 21.01
N LEU A 460 -146.78 12.80 20.71
CA LEU A 460 -147.59 14.00 20.89
C LEU A 460 -148.78 14.01 19.92
N GLN A 461 -148.53 13.79 18.62
CA GLN A 461 -149.58 13.74 17.58
C GLN A 461 -150.65 12.68 17.87
N HIS A 462 -150.25 11.53 18.43
CA HIS A 462 -151.20 10.47 18.79
C HIS A 462 -152.16 10.89 19.91
N LEU A 463 -151.65 11.59 20.94
CA LEU A 463 -152.45 12.11 22.06
C LEU A 463 -153.37 13.27 21.65
N GLU A 464 -152.95 14.10 20.69
CA GLU A 464 -153.79 15.18 20.14
C GLU A 464 -155.00 14.62 19.38
N ALA A 465 -154.81 13.59 18.56
CA ALA A 465 -155.90 12.90 17.84
C ALA A 465 -156.89 12.22 18.80
N GLU A 466 -156.41 11.61 19.89
CA GLU A 466 -157.25 11.01 20.92
C GLU A 466 -158.10 12.06 21.66
N ARG A 467 -157.55 13.27 21.89
CA ARG A 467 -158.29 14.41 22.46
C ARG A 467 -159.41 14.91 21.55
N GLU A 468 -159.16 15.04 20.26
CA GLU A 468 -160.19 15.50 19.31
C GLU A 468 -161.37 14.51 19.22
N HIS A 469 -161.09 13.20 19.28
CA HIS A 469 -162.12 12.18 19.27
C HIS A 469 -163.06 12.31 20.49
N LEU A 470 -162.50 12.39 21.70
CA LEU A 470 -163.25 12.58 22.96
C LEU A 470 -164.06 13.89 22.96
N ASP A 471 -163.52 14.97 22.38
CA ASP A 471 -164.23 16.25 22.21
C ASP A 471 -165.43 16.18 21.24
N THR A 472 -165.55 15.14 20.39
CA THR A 472 -166.75 14.92 19.55
C THR A 472 -167.86 14.21 20.33
N GLU A 473 -167.54 13.17 21.10
CA GLU A 473 -168.51 12.47 21.94
C GLU A 473 -169.12 13.38 23.02
N LEU A 474 -168.30 14.22 23.65
CA LEU A 474 -168.75 15.21 24.64
C LEU A 474 -169.75 16.23 24.06
N ARG A 475 -169.67 16.56 22.76
CA ARG A 475 -170.65 17.41 22.07
C ARG A 475 -171.96 16.66 21.80
N ALA A 476 -171.90 15.40 21.36
CA ALA A 476 -173.08 14.56 21.15
C ALA A 476 -173.86 14.28 22.46
N ALA A 477 -173.15 14.17 23.59
CA ALA A 477 -173.77 14.07 24.92
C ALA A 477 -174.50 15.37 25.32
N ARG A 478 -173.85 16.54 25.14
CA ARG A 478 -174.42 17.85 25.51
C ARG A 478 -175.72 18.19 24.76
N GLU A 479 -175.84 17.82 23.49
CA GLU A 479 -177.10 18.01 22.73
C GLU A 479 -178.28 17.19 23.29
N LYS A 480 -178.03 15.97 23.82
CA LYS A 480 -179.08 15.15 24.44
C LYS A 480 -179.53 15.74 25.78
N VAL A 481 -178.59 16.23 26.58
CA VAL A 481 -178.88 16.93 27.85
C VAL A 481 -179.72 18.18 27.60
N LYS A 482 -179.36 19.00 26.60
CA LYS A 482 -180.10 20.23 26.26
C LYS A 482 -181.54 20.01 25.78
N ARG A 483 -181.94 18.78 25.44
CA ARG A 483 -183.34 18.41 25.11
C ARG A 483 -184.11 17.84 26.31
N ALA A 484 -183.44 17.59 27.43
CA ALA A 484 -184.03 17.11 28.68
C ALA A 484 -184.18 18.21 29.74
N GLU A 485 -183.32 19.24 29.73
CA GLU A 485 -183.26 20.25 30.80
C GLU A 485 -184.47 21.20 30.86
N GLU A 486 -185.03 21.64 29.73
CA GLU A 486 -186.01 22.75 29.73
C GLU A 486 -187.43 22.38 29.25
N THR A 487 -187.76 21.09 29.25
CA THR A 487 -189.12 20.66 29.65
C THR A 487 -189.32 20.73 31.18
N GLN A 488 -188.26 21.02 31.95
CA GLN A 488 -188.22 20.97 33.41
C GLN A 488 -188.15 22.35 34.12
N PHE A 489 -188.55 23.45 33.47
CA PHE A 489 -188.71 24.75 34.15
C PHE A 489 -190.06 25.45 33.91
N LEU A 490 -191.14 24.67 34.00
CA LEU A 490 -192.53 25.12 33.90
C LEU A 490 -193.28 25.07 35.26
N LEU A 491 -192.57 24.93 36.39
CA LEU A 491 -193.19 24.43 37.63
C LEU A 491 -192.69 24.99 38.98
N GLU A 492 -191.82 26.00 39.04
CA GLU A 492 -191.61 26.76 40.30
C GLU A 492 -191.15 28.20 40.03
N ALA A 493 -191.45 29.12 40.95
CA ALA A 493 -191.58 30.55 40.61
C ALA A 493 -191.12 31.54 41.69
N GLN A 494 -191.03 32.81 41.24
CA GLN A 494 -191.40 34.03 42.00
C GLN A 494 -190.31 34.78 42.81
N ILE A 495 -190.01 36.01 42.35
CA ILE A 495 -189.58 37.21 43.13
C ILE A 495 -188.13 37.24 43.70
N ILE A 496 -187.38 38.37 43.75
CA ILE A 496 -187.31 39.60 42.92
C ILE A 496 -185.99 40.38 43.25
N THR A 497 -185.40 41.10 42.28
CA THR A 497 -184.37 42.19 42.40
C THR A 497 -183.04 42.02 43.19
N ARG A 498 -181.92 42.45 42.56
CA ARG A 498 -180.89 43.48 42.96
C ARG A 498 -180.64 43.83 44.46
N PRO A 499 -179.47 44.41 44.86
CA PRO A 499 -178.12 44.42 44.23
C PRO A 499 -176.89 44.49 45.21
N LEU A 500 -175.67 44.60 44.64
CA LEU A 500 -174.46 45.33 45.14
C LEU A 500 -173.65 44.85 46.38
N ARG A 501 -172.31 44.83 46.17
CA ARG A 501 -171.18 45.12 47.10
C ARG A 501 -171.12 44.49 48.51
N GLY A 502 -170.06 43.71 48.74
CA GLY A 502 -168.89 44.30 49.42
C GLY A 502 -168.40 43.71 50.77
N SER A 503 -167.22 43.08 50.69
CA SER A 503 -166.20 42.92 51.75
C SER A 503 -166.39 41.98 52.96
N GLU A 504 -165.30 41.22 53.20
CA GLU A 504 -164.64 40.99 54.49
C GLU A 504 -165.11 39.95 55.54
N ARG A 505 -164.07 39.29 56.10
CA ARG A 505 -163.94 38.65 57.43
C ARG A 505 -164.68 37.31 57.69
N ILE A 506 -164.26 36.47 58.64
CA ILE A 506 -162.94 35.99 59.13
C ILE A 506 -163.24 34.98 60.28
N ARG A 507 -162.51 33.84 60.38
CA ARG A 507 -162.57 32.85 61.52
C ARG A 507 -163.97 32.17 61.68
N ARG A 508 -164.23 31.15 62.52
CA ARG A 508 -163.56 30.31 63.58
C ARG A 508 -164.42 29.00 63.72
N THR A 509 -164.07 27.83 64.27
CA THR A 509 -162.86 27.19 64.88
C THR A 509 -163.07 25.64 64.88
N GLN A 510 -161.99 24.84 64.98
CA GLN A 510 -161.96 23.47 65.59
C GLN A 510 -162.78 22.34 64.87
N SER A 511 -162.53 21.02 65.05
CA SER A 511 -161.59 20.26 65.90
C SER A 511 -161.39 18.80 65.44
N PHE A 512 -160.15 18.27 65.60
CA PHE A 512 -159.76 16.85 65.88
C PHE A 512 -160.05 15.75 64.80
N ILE A 513 -159.10 14.89 64.36
CA ILE A 513 -158.27 13.82 65.01
C ILE A 513 -159.07 12.51 65.20
N PRO A 514 -158.55 11.29 64.86
CA PRO A 514 -157.16 10.84 65.10
C PRO A 514 -156.41 9.99 64.02
N THR A 515 -155.08 9.83 64.24
CA THR A 515 -154.16 8.67 63.94
C THR A 515 -154.24 7.95 62.57
N THR A 516 -153.18 7.61 61.82
CA THR A 516 -151.68 7.62 61.93
C THR A 516 -151.11 7.23 60.52
N LYS A 517 -149.83 6.98 60.12
CA LYS A 517 -148.41 6.87 60.59
C LYS A 517 -147.55 6.90 59.25
N GLU A 518 -146.23 7.07 59.11
CA GLU A 518 -145.08 7.45 59.97
C GLU A 518 -143.90 8.01 59.10
N ARG A 519 -142.71 7.37 59.15
CA ARG A 519 -141.36 7.59 58.55
C ARG A 519 -140.51 6.32 58.91
N PRO A 520 -139.15 6.12 58.71
CA PRO A 520 -138.05 7.11 58.65
C PRO A 520 -136.71 6.75 57.89
N LEU A 521 -135.69 7.64 57.99
CA LEU A 521 -134.19 7.48 57.94
C LEU A 521 -133.50 6.82 56.68
N SER A 522 -132.25 7.07 56.23
CA SER A 522 -131.01 7.82 56.62
C SER A 522 -129.82 6.99 57.20
N ILE A 523 -128.59 7.55 57.10
CA ILE A 523 -127.25 7.06 57.58
C ILE A 523 -126.58 6.05 56.60
N GLU A 524 -125.31 6.06 56.15
CA GLU A 524 -124.00 6.74 56.43
C GLU A 524 -122.88 5.81 57.00
N LYS A 525 -121.73 5.73 56.30
CA LYS A 525 -120.33 5.31 56.68
C LYS A 525 -119.48 5.21 55.40
N ILE A 526 -118.20 5.57 55.25
CA ILE A 526 -117.01 5.82 56.11
C ILE A 526 -116.07 4.60 56.33
N ASP A 527 -114.82 4.81 55.85
CA ASP A 527 -113.51 4.16 56.11
C ASP A 527 -113.25 2.65 55.92
N SER A 528 -112.20 2.36 55.13
CA SER A 528 -110.92 1.87 55.70
C SER A 528 -109.69 2.05 54.76
N ARG A 529 -108.54 2.38 55.37
CA ARG A 529 -107.16 2.49 54.82
C ARG A 529 -106.40 1.13 54.97
N PRO A 530 -105.07 0.93 54.70
CA PRO A 530 -103.91 1.84 54.46
C PRO A 530 -103.13 1.59 53.12
N MET A 531 -102.23 2.47 52.63
CA MET A 531 -100.77 2.68 52.90
C MET A 531 -99.87 1.43 52.65
N THR A 532 -98.60 1.51 52.19
CA THR A 532 -97.54 2.52 52.48
C THR A 532 -96.45 2.65 51.37
N MET A 533 -95.56 3.64 51.52
CA MET A 533 -94.53 4.18 50.59
C MET A 533 -93.24 3.34 50.41
N GLN A 534 -92.46 3.66 49.37
CA GLN A 534 -91.06 4.17 49.44
C GLN A 534 -90.73 4.87 48.09
N LYS A 535 -90.32 6.15 48.04
CA LYS A 535 -88.93 6.69 48.14
C LYS A 535 -87.92 5.88 47.31
N ASN A 536 -87.27 6.38 46.25
CA ASN A 536 -86.99 7.74 45.76
C ASN A 536 -86.01 8.57 46.63
N ILE A 537 -84.80 8.72 46.07
CA ILE A 537 -83.72 9.73 46.28
C ILE A 537 -83.43 10.16 47.73
#